data_AF-A0A402BXD1-F1
#
_entry.id   AF-A0A402BXD1-F1
#
_cell.length_a   1.000
_cell.length_b   1.000
_cell.length_c   1.000
_cell.angle_alpha   90.00
_cell.angle_beta   90.00
_cell.angle_gamma   90.00
#
_symmetry.space_group_name_H-M   'P 1'
#
loop_
_entity.id
_entity.type
_entity.pdbx_description
1 polymer ?
#
loop_
_entity_poly.entity_id
_entity_poly.type
_entity_poly.pdbx_seq_one_letter_code
_entity_poly.pdbx_strand_id
1 'polypeptide(L)'
;MATDTTTDIVWMVSFEIGEDGKLQNYIIEEKDLADYRQDVAANLRDMFGKGLFHNKEEAVAWADNQLAEVNKSCCGKSGGCCRNRE
;
A
#
# COMPACT_ATOMS: atom_id res chain seq x y z
N MET A 1 15.01 -20.21 29.20
CA MET A 1 15.03 -18.75 28.94
C MET A 1 14.06 -18.52 27.81
N ALA A 2 12.86 -18.03 28.10
CA ALA A 2 11.92 -17.64 27.06
C ALA A 2 12.44 -16.31 26.49
N THR A 3 13.08 -16.36 25.33
CA THR A 3 13.26 -15.16 24.52
C THR A 3 11.87 -14.77 24.05
N ASP A 4 11.26 -13.81 24.75
CA ASP A 4 10.13 -13.04 24.25
C ASP A 4 10.65 -12.27 23.02
N THR A 5 10.71 -12.95 21.88
CA THR A 5 10.83 -12.30 20.59
C THR A 5 9.53 -11.56 20.41
N THR A 6 9.53 -10.29 20.81
CA THR A 6 8.44 -9.36 20.57
C THR A 6 8.34 -9.19 19.06
N THR A 7 7.61 -10.09 18.40
CA THR A 7 7.38 -10.06 16.95
C THR A 7 6.61 -8.80 16.64
N ASP A 8 7.20 -7.93 15.83
CA ASP A 8 6.62 -6.65 15.41
C ASP A 8 6.13 -6.84 13.98
N ILE A 9 5.07 -7.64 13.85
CA ILE A 9 4.51 -8.04 12.57
C ILE A 9 3.75 -6.87 11.94
N VAL A 10 4.11 -6.56 10.71
CA VAL A 10 3.53 -5.48 9.90
C VAL A 10 3.15 -5.99 8.53
N TRP A 11 2.16 -5.36 7.93
CA TRP A 11 1.62 -5.68 6.63
C TRP A 11 1.99 -4.56 5.67
N MET A 12 2.84 -4.88 4.70
CA MET A 12 3.31 -3.95 3.67
C MET A 12 2.51 -4.16 2.39
N VAL A 13 1.89 -3.09 1.91
CA VAL A 13 1.18 -3.02 0.64
C VAL A 13 2.13 -2.54 -0.43
N SER A 14 2.33 -3.36 -1.46
CA SER A 14 3.07 -3.00 -2.66
C SER A 14 2.12 -3.02 -3.84
N PHE A 15 2.14 -1.98 -4.66
CA PHE A 15 1.31 -1.91 -5.86
C PHE A 15 2.09 -2.33 -7.10
N GLU A 16 1.42 -3.08 -7.96
CA GLU A 16 1.90 -3.37 -9.30
C GLU A 16 1.43 -2.26 -10.24
N ILE A 17 2.39 -1.57 -10.84
CA ILE A 17 2.15 -0.54 -11.84
C ILE A 17 2.21 -1.21 -13.22
N GLY A 18 1.10 -1.14 -13.96
CA GLY A 18 1.03 -1.63 -15.32
C GLY A 18 1.82 -0.78 -16.30
N GLU A 19 1.97 -1.25 -17.53
CA GLU A 19 2.64 -0.52 -18.63
C GLU A 19 2.01 0.85 -18.91
N ASP A 20 0.72 1.01 -18.59
CA ASP A 20 -0.04 2.27 -18.70
C ASP A 20 0.26 3.27 -17.57
N GLY A 21 1.18 2.94 -16.65
CA GLY A 21 1.52 3.75 -15.47
C GLY A 21 0.44 3.77 -14.38
N LYS A 22 -0.60 2.95 -14.51
CA LYS A 22 -1.71 2.84 -13.55
C LYS A 22 -1.50 1.66 -12.61
N LEU A 23 -2.01 1.79 -11.39
CA LEU A 23 -2.09 0.67 -10.45
C LEU A 23 -3.03 -0.39 -11.05
N GLN A 24 -2.51 -1.58 -11.30
CA GLN A 24 -3.31 -2.72 -11.80
C GLN A 24 -3.66 -3.69 -10.68
N ASN A 25 -2.74 -3.88 -9.75
CA ASN A 25 -2.90 -4.84 -8.67
C ASN A 25 -2.14 -4.40 -7.42
N TYR A 26 -2.39 -5.07 -6.31
CA TYR A 26 -1.65 -4.91 -5.08
C TYR A 26 -1.34 -6.27 -4.46
N ILE A 27 -0.20 -6.31 -3.79
CA ILE A 27 0.21 -7.44 -2.96
C ILE A 27 0.39 -6.94 -1.53
N ILE A 28 0.06 -7.79 -0.57
CA ILE A 28 0.28 -7.51 0.85
C ILE A 28 1.23 -8.56 1.38
N GLU A 29 2.38 -8.10 1.83
CA GLU A 29 3.42 -8.95 2.41
C GLU A 29 3.46 -8.77 3.93
N GLU A 30 3.52 -9.88 4.64
CA GLU A 30 3.82 -9.90 6.08
C GLU A 30 5.33 -9.70 6.27
N LYS A 31 5.73 -8.75 7.11
CA LYS A 31 7.12 -8.49 7.48
C LYS A 31 7.22 -8.41 8.99
N ASP A 32 8.32 -8.91 9.56
CA ASP A 32 8.60 -8.79 10.98
C ASP A 32 9.65 -7.70 11.21
N LEU A 33 9.24 -6.53 11.71
CA LEU A 33 10.16 -5.41 11.99
C LEU A 33 11.21 -5.76 13.06
N ALA A 34 10.96 -6.79 13.87
CA ALA A 34 11.91 -7.24 14.89
C ALA A 34 13.19 -7.86 14.28
N ASP A 35 13.11 -8.43 13.07
CA ASP A 35 14.27 -8.95 12.32
C ASP A 35 15.07 -7.84 11.60
N TYR A 36 14.47 -6.66 11.42
CA TYR A 36 15.12 -5.54 10.75
C TYR A 36 16.02 -4.75 11.69
N ARG A 37 17.11 -4.19 11.12
CA ARG A 37 17.96 -3.23 11.83
C ARG A 37 17.12 -2.02 12.27
N GLN A 38 17.45 -1.44 13.43
CA GLN A 38 16.70 -0.33 14.01
C GLN A 38 16.50 0.85 13.04
N ASP A 39 17.50 1.20 12.23
CA ASP A 39 17.39 2.25 11.21
C ASP A 39 16.37 1.93 10.11
N VAL A 40 16.27 0.65 9.72
CA VAL A 40 15.30 0.19 8.71
C VAL A 40 13.90 0.15 9.31
N ALA A 41 13.76 -0.35 10.54
CA ALA A 41 12.49 -0.33 11.25
C ALA A 41 11.98 1.10 11.49
N ALA A 42 12.88 2.06 11.75
CA ALA A 42 12.52 3.48 11.87
C ALA A 42 12.01 4.08 10.54
N ASN A 43 12.65 3.74 9.42
CA ASN A 43 12.17 4.16 8.09
C ASN A 43 10.83 3.52 7.72
N LEU A 44 10.67 2.22 8.00
CA LEU A 44 9.40 1.52 7.79
C LEU A 44 8.30 2.15 8.65
N ARG A 45 8.63 2.59 9.87
CA ARG A 45 7.67 3.30 10.73
C ARG A 45 7.18 4.62 10.14
N ASP A 46 7.96 5.33 9.34
CA ASP A 46 7.50 6.54 8.64
C ASP A 46 6.46 6.23 7.54
N MET A 47 6.50 5.00 7.02
CA MET A 47 5.55 4.50 6.03
C MET A 47 4.25 3.97 6.65
N PHE A 48 4.09 4.01 7.99
CA PHE A 48 2.82 3.67 8.62
C PHE A 48 1.68 4.55 8.13
N GLY A 49 0.58 3.92 7.72
CA GLY A 49 -0.57 4.61 7.14
C GLY A 49 -0.40 5.03 5.67
N LYS A 50 0.77 4.79 5.06
CA LYS A 50 1.08 5.09 3.65
C LYS A 50 1.42 3.83 2.84
N GLY A 51 0.93 2.67 3.28
CA GLY A 51 1.27 1.37 2.70
C GLY A 51 1.86 0.39 3.71
N LEU A 52 2.14 0.80 4.95
CA LEU A 52 2.50 -0.12 6.04
C LEU A 52 1.45 -0.05 7.15
N PHE A 53 1.02 -1.21 7.66
CA PHE A 53 -0.05 -1.29 8.66
C PHE A 53 0.19 -2.42 9.67
N HIS A 54 -0.30 -2.28 10.90
CA HIS A 54 -0.25 -3.36 11.90
C HIS A 54 -1.36 -4.40 11.69
N ASN A 55 -2.40 -4.05 10.93
CA ASN A 55 -3.54 -4.90 10.66
C ASN A 55 -3.66 -5.18 9.16
N LYS A 56 -3.76 -6.46 8.79
CA LYS A 56 -3.95 -6.92 7.42
C LYS A 56 -5.23 -6.37 6.79
N GLU A 57 -6.34 -6.39 7.51
CA GLU A 57 -7.65 -5.92 7.01
C GLU A 57 -7.61 -4.42 6.70
N GLU A 58 -6.94 -3.64 7.54
CA GLU A 58 -6.74 -2.20 7.30
C GLU A 58 -5.86 -1.97 6.07
N ALA A 59 -4.79 -2.76 5.91
CA ALA A 59 -3.93 -2.73 4.73
C ALA A 59 -4.70 -3.04 3.44
N VAL A 60 -5.55 -4.09 3.46
CA VAL A 60 -6.41 -4.47 2.33
C VAL A 60 -7.39 -3.35 1.99
N ALA A 61 -8.10 -2.83 2.98
CA ALA A 61 -9.10 -1.78 2.77
C ALA A 61 -8.46 -0.50 2.21
N TRP A 62 -7.28 -0.13 2.71
CA TRP A 62 -6.52 1.00 2.18
C TRP A 62 -6.05 0.75 0.75
N ALA A 63 -5.50 -0.43 0.45
CA ALA A 63 -5.01 -0.78 -0.88
C ALA A 63 -6.13 -0.78 -1.93
N ASP A 64 -7.28 -1.37 -1.59
CA ASP A 64 -8.48 -1.37 -2.42
C ASP A 64 -8.96 0.05 -2.70
N ASN A 65 -8.96 0.91 -1.67
CA ASN A 65 -9.31 2.32 -1.83
C ASN A 65 -8.35 3.07 -2.78
N GLN A 66 -7.05 2.84 -2.69
CA GLN A 66 -6.07 3.46 -3.60
C GLN A 66 -6.28 3.02 -5.06
N LEU A 67 -6.54 1.74 -5.30
CA LEU A 67 -6.88 1.23 -6.63
C LEU A 67 -8.18 1.82 -7.17
N ALA A 68 -9.21 1.94 -6.33
CA ALA A 68 -10.47 2.57 -6.69
C ALA A 68 -10.30 4.07 -6.99
N GLU A 69 -9.48 4.79 -6.23
CA GLU A 69 -9.19 6.22 -6.43
C GLU A 69 -8.40 6.46 -7.73
N VAL A 70 -7.41 5.63 -8.05
CA VAL A 70 -6.67 5.72 -9.31
C VAL A 70 -7.58 5.44 -10.52
N ASN A 71 -8.53 4.51 -10.38
CA ASN A 71 -9.51 4.25 -11.42
C ASN A 71 -10.53 5.40 -11.58
N LYS A 72 -10.76 6.19 -10.52
CA LYS A 72 -11.64 7.37 -10.55
C LYS A 72 -11.01 8.62 -11.19
N SER A 73 -9.72 8.59 -11.54
CA SER A 73 -8.98 9.77 -12.01
C SER A 73 -9.39 10.34 -13.39
N CYS A 74 -10.41 9.80 -14.06
CA CYS A 74 -10.93 10.36 -15.32
C CYS A 74 -12.43 10.66 -15.34
N CYS A 75 -13.11 10.75 -14.20
CA CYS A 75 -14.53 11.12 -14.18
C CYS A 75 -14.86 12.13 -13.07
N GLY A 76 -14.56 13.41 -13.33
CA GLY A 76 -15.51 14.47 -13.01
C GLY A 76 -15.12 15.51 -11.95
N LYS A 77 -14.71 16.70 -12.43
CA LYS A 77 -15.27 17.99 -11.98
C LYS A 77 -14.80 19.08 -12.96
N SER A 78 -15.68 19.45 -13.89
CA SER A 78 -15.51 20.43 -15.01
C SER A 78 -15.38 19.79 -16.40
N GLY A 79 -16.51 19.33 -16.95
CA GLY A 79 -16.83 19.52 -18.37
C GLY A 79 -15.90 18.99 -19.48
N GLY A 80 -15.11 17.95 -19.26
CA GLY A 80 -14.22 17.41 -20.31
C GLY A 80 -14.12 15.90 -20.27
N CYS A 81 -15.13 15.19 -20.80
CA CYS A 81 -15.02 13.77 -21.08
C CYS A 81 -13.83 13.51 -22.01
N CYS A 82 -13.04 12.50 -21.68
CA CYS A 82 -12.05 11.89 -22.55
C CYS A 82 -12.69 11.67 -23.92
N ARG A 83 -12.30 12.51 -24.89
CA ARG A 83 -12.70 12.36 -26.28
C ARG A 83 -12.11 11.05 -26.79
N ASN A 84 -12.98 10.13 -27.18
CA ASN A 84 -12.69 9.17 -28.23
C ASN A 84 -12.08 9.95 -29.40
N ARG A 85 -10.80 9.70 -29.65
CA ARG A 85 -10.11 9.92 -30.92
C ARG A 85 -9.56 8.52 -31.19
N GLU A 86 -10.13 7.72 -32.06
CA GLU A 86 -10.60 7.98 -33.44
C GLU A 86 -11.42 6.80 -33.95
#